data_AF-A0A940W3W7-F1
#
_entry.id   AF-A0A940W3W7-F1
#
_cell.length_a   1.000
_cell.length_b   1.000
_cell.length_c   1.000
_cell.angle_alpha   90.00
_cell.angle_beta   90.00
_cell.angle_gamma   90.00
#
_symmetry.space_group_name_H-M   'P 1'
#
loop_
_entity.id
_entity.type
_entity.pdbx_description
1 polymer ?
#
loop_
_entity_poly.entity_id
_entity_poly.type
_entity_poly.pdbx_seq_one_letter_code
_entity_poly.pdbx_strand_id
1 'polypeptide(L)' 'MKSRIAEAINLKSQPVALVWTDKEPDESTRFKPQAWGCVVSLFAAAATRGITGAFDQQTFGCWGGGVALGFGNQ' A
#
# COMPACT_ATOMS: atom_id res chain seq x y z
N MET A 1 -7.91 5.90 -19.37
CA MET A 1 -8.50 7.07 -18.66
C MET A 1 -7.36 8.00 -18.26
N LYS A 2 -7.48 9.32 -18.44
CA LYS A 2 -6.48 10.28 -17.93
C LYS A 2 -6.82 10.64 -16.48
N SER A 3 -5.85 10.55 -15.58
CA SER A 3 -6.05 10.87 -14.15
C SER A 3 -5.95 12.37 -13.92
N ARG A 4 -7.08 13.02 -13.62
CA ARG A 4 -7.14 14.45 -13.27
C ARG A 4 -6.30 14.77 -12.03
N ILE A 5 -6.22 13.84 -11.09
CA ILE A 5 -5.41 13.99 -9.87
C ILE A 5 -3.93 13.99 -10.23
N ALA A 6 -3.48 13.04 -11.06
CA ALA A 6 -2.08 12.97 -11.49
C ALA A 6 -1.65 14.24 -12.23
N GLU A 7 -2.50 14.77 -13.12
CA GLU A 7 -2.25 16.03 -13.82
C GLU A 7 -2.15 17.23 -12.86
N ALA A 8 -3.04 17.30 -11.86
CA ALA A 8 -3.05 18.41 -10.90
C ALA A 8 -1.85 18.40 -9.94
N ILE A 9 -1.45 17.22 -9.45
CA ILE A 9 -0.32 17.10 -8.49
C ILE A 9 1.04 17.11 -9.20
N ASN A 10 1.08 16.71 -10.47
CA ASN A 10 2.27 16.68 -11.33
C ASN A 10 3.53 16.08 -10.69
N LEU A 11 3.36 14.94 -10.01
CA LEU A 11 4.46 14.20 -9.40
C LEU A 11 5.20 13.35 -10.45
N LYS A 12 6.47 13.02 -10.17
CA LYS A 12 7.27 12.11 -11.02
C LYS A 12 6.72 10.67 -11.02
N SER A 13 6.02 10.27 -9.97
CA SER A 13 5.38 8.96 -9.82
C SER A 13 3.86 9.08 -9.92
N GLN A 14 3.18 7.95 -10.10
CA GLN A 14 1.71 7.95 -10.05
C GLN A 14 1.21 8.21 -8.62
N PRO A 15 0.08 8.93 -8.44
CA PRO A 15 -0.59 8.99 -7.15
C PRO A 15 -1.03 7.59 -6.72
N VAL A 16 -0.87 7.30 -5.43
CA VAL A 16 -1.36 6.07 -4.81
C VAL A 16 -2.62 6.40 -4.03
N ALA A 17 -3.70 5.69 -4.31
CA ALA A 17 -4.93 5.76 -3.53
C ALA A 17 -4.90 4.68 -2.42
N LEU A 18 -5.34 5.05 -1.23
CA LEU A 18 -5.57 4.12 -0.14
C LEU A 18 -7.07 3.88 -0.03
N VAL A 19 -7.48 2.61 -0.04
CA VAL A 19 -8.88 2.19 0.04
C VAL A 19 -9.00 1.18 1.17
N TRP A 20 -9.94 1.44 2.08
CA TRP A 20 -10.34 0.50 3.12
C TRP A 20 -11.43 -0.41 2.58
N THR A 21 -11.28 -1.72 2.77
CA THR A 21 -12.19 -2.76 2.28
C THR A 21 -12.07 -3.99 3.16
N ASP A 22 -13.17 -4.73 3.32
CA ASP A 22 -13.19 -6.01 4.03
C ASP A 22 -12.71 -7.19 3.15
N LYS A 23 -12.51 -6.95 1.85
CA LYS A 23 -12.09 -7.95 0.87
C LYS A 23 -10.77 -7.56 0.25
N GLU A 24 -9.80 -8.48 0.29
CA GLU A 24 -8.55 -8.37 -0.45
C GLU A 24 -8.84 -8.35 -1.96
N PRO A 25 -8.25 -7.41 -2.73
CA PRO A 25 -8.36 -7.41 -4.18
C PRO A 25 -7.69 -8.64 -4.81
N ASP A 26 -8.22 -9.10 -5.94
CA ASP A 26 -7.57 -10.13 -6.74
C ASP A 26 -6.19 -9.65 -7.22
N GLU A 27 -5.23 -10.58 -7.28
CA GLU A 27 -3.85 -10.35 -7.73
C GLU A 27 -3.09 -9.26 -6.94
N SER A 28 -3.49 -8.98 -5.71
CA SER A 28 -2.78 -8.04 -4.85
C SER A 28 -1.39 -8.56 -4.46
N THR A 29 -0.42 -7.66 -4.38
CA THR A 29 0.88 -7.94 -3.79
C THR A 29 0.81 -7.63 -2.31
N ARG A 30 1.22 -8.59 -1.46
CA ARG A 30 1.28 -8.41 -0.01
C ARG A 30 2.55 -9.03 0.56
N PHE A 31 2.89 -8.65 1.79
CA PHE A 31 3.90 -9.38 2.54
C PHE A 31 3.37 -10.77 2.93
N LYS A 32 4.30 -11.72 3.08
CA LYS A 32 3.95 -12.98 3.75
C LYS A 32 3.73 -12.69 5.24
N PRO A 33 2.86 -13.45 5.92
CA PRO A 33 2.80 -13.43 7.37
C PRO A 33 4.20 -13.58 7.98
N GLN A 34 4.48 -12.80 9.03
CA GLN A 34 5.78 -12.75 9.72
C GLN A 34 6.98 -12.27 8.87
N ALA A 35 6.78 -11.85 7.62
CA ALA A 35 7.85 -11.25 6.83
C ALA A 35 8.18 -9.84 7.34
N TRP A 36 9.46 -9.54 7.52
CA TRP A 36 9.91 -8.19 7.85
C TRP A 36 9.98 -7.32 6.60
N GLY A 37 9.25 -6.21 6.60
CA GLY A 37 9.21 -5.30 5.45
C GLY A 37 8.67 -3.92 5.81
N CYS A 38 8.99 -2.92 4.99
CA CYS A 38 8.47 -1.57 5.16
C CYS A 38 7.25 -1.36 4.26
N VAL A 39 6.15 -0.86 4.81
CA VAL A 39 4.93 -0.52 4.05
C VAL A 39 5.20 0.48 2.92
N VAL A 40 6.20 1.36 3.10
CA VAL A 40 6.65 2.31 2.07
C VAL A 40 7.19 1.61 0.83
N SER A 41 7.81 0.43 0.96
CA SER A 41 8.29 -0.33 -0.19
C SER A 41 7.14 -0.75 -1.11
N LEU A 42 5.99 -1.11 -0.53
CA LEU A 42 4.81 -1.49 -1.30
C LEU A 42 4.11 -0.25 -1.90
N PHE A 43 4.05 0.86 -1.18
CA PHE A 43 3.58 2.14 -1.73
C PHE A 43 4.44 2.62 -2.91
N ALA A 44 5.77 2.52 -2.78
CA ALA A 44 6.68 2.86 -3.86
C ALA A 44 6.47 1.94 -5.07
N ALA A 45 6.26 0.65 -4.87
CA ALA A 45 5.95 -0.28 -5.94
C ALA A 45 4.60 0.06 -6.61
N ALA A 46 3.56 0.40 -5.86
CA ALA A 46 2.29 0.86 -6.41
C ALA A 46 2.47 2.15 -7.25
N ALA A 47 3.21 3.13 -6.72
CA ALA A 47 3.44 4.42 -7.38
C ALA A 47 4.29 4.33 -8.67
N THR A 48 5.22 3.37 -8.73
CA THR A 48 6.23 3.27 -9.81
C THR A 48 5.98 2.12 -10.78
N ARG A 49 5.33 1.05 -10.34
CA ARG A 49 5.06 -0.16 -11.14
C ARG A 49 3.58 -0.39 -11.42
N GLY A 50 2.68 0.39 -10.81
CA GLY A 50 1.24 0.28 -11.04
C GLY A 50 0.61 -0.99 -10.47
N ILE A 51 1.24 -1.61 -9.47
CA ILE A 51 0.68 -2.79 -8.81
C ILE A 51 -0.36 -2.39 -7.75
N THR A 52 -1.25 -3.32 -7.43
CA THR A 52 -2.14 -3.20 -6.27
C THR A 52 -1.46 -3.83 -5.05
N GLY A 53 -1.23 -3.04 -4.01
CA GLY A 53 -0.73 -3.53 -2.73
C GLY A 53 -1.87 -3.76 -1.74
N ALA A 54 -1.79 -4.81 -0.93
CA ALA A 54 -2.70 -5.05 0.18
C ALA A 54 -1.95 -5.21 1.50
N PHE A 55 -2.60 -4.77 2.58
CA PHE A 55 -2.12 -4.94 3.95
C PHE A 55 -3.27 -5.34 4.85
N ASP A 56 -2.99 -6.20 5.81
CA ASP A 56 -3.90 -6.55 6.89
C ASP A 56 -3.15 -6.65 8.22
N GLN A 57 -3.87 -7.01 9.28
CA GLN A 57 -3.34 -7.17 10.65
C GLN A 57 -2.25 -8.25 10.77
N GLN A 58 -2.10 -9.14 9.79
CA GLN A 58 -1.12 -10.23 9.78
C GLN A 58 0.03 -9.98 8.79
N THR A 59 -0.15 -9.09 7.82
CA THR A 59 0.75 -8.88 6.67
C THR A 59 1.26 -7.45 6.50
N PHE A 60 1.22 -6.62 7.56
CA PHE A 60 1.71 -5.23 7.51
C PHE A 60 3.26 -5.09 7.50
N GLY A 61 4.00 -6.20 7.61
CA GLY A 61 5.46 -6.23 7.46
C GLY A 61 6.25 -5.93 8.74
N CYS A 62 6.18 -4.70 9.26
CA CYS A 62 6.90 -4.34 10.49
C CYS A 62 6.01 -3.57 11.47
N TRP A 63 6.33 -3.59 12.75
CA TRP A 63 5.53 -2.95 13.80
C TRP A 63 5.21 -1.47 13.50
N GLY A 64 6.22 -0.69 13.08
CA GLY A 64 6.01 0.70 12.69
C GLY A 64 5.05 0.86 11.50
N GLY A 65 5.06 -0.09 10.56
CA GLY A 65 4.09 -0.17 9.46
C GLY A 65 2.67 -0.45 9.96
N GLY A 66 2.52 -1.39 10.89
CA GLY A 66 1.23 -1.70 11.53
C GLY A 66 0.62 -0.49 12.24
N VAL A 67 1.44 0.26 12.99
CA VAL A 67 1.02 1.50 13.64
C VAL A 67 0.63 2.56 12.62
N ALA A 68 1.45 2.80 11.59
CA ALA A 68 1.18 3.80 10.56
C ALA A 68 -0.07 3.49 9.72
N LEU A 69 -0.36 2.20 9.52
CA LEU A 69 -1.57 1.74 8.84
C LEU A 69 -2.79 1.68 9.77
N GLY A 70 -2.66 1.97 11.07
CA GLY A 70 -3.80 1.99 11.99
C GLY A 70 -4.25 0.61 12.50
N PHE A 71 -3.42 -0.43 12.36
CA PHE A 71 -3.70 -1.75 12.95
C PHE A 71 -3.41 -1.84 14.45
N GLY A 72 -2.93 -0.75 15.05
CA GLY A 72 -2.63 -0.65 16.48
C GLY A 72 -1.14 -0.77 16.79
N ASN A 73 -0.83 -0.63 18.08
CA ASN A 73 0.53 -0.58 18.64
C ASN A 73 0.74 -1.59 19.78
N GLN A 74 -0.04 -2.67 19.79
CA GLN A 74 -0.09 -3.66 20.88
C GLN A 74 0.89 -4.81 20.65
#